data_AF-A0AAU7CCS6-F1
#
_entry.id   AF-A0AAU7CCS6-F1
#
_cell.length_a   1.000
_cell.length_b   1.000
_cell.length_c   1.000
_cell.angle_alpha   90.00
_cell.angle_beta   90.00
_cell.angle_gamma   90.00
#
_symmetry.space_group_name_H-M   'P 1'
#
loop_
_entity.id
_entity.type
_entity.pdbx_description
1 polymer ?
#
loop_
_entity_poly.entity_id
_entity_poly.type
_entity_poly.pdbx_seq_one_letter_code
_entity_poly.pdbx_strand_id
1 'polypeptide(L)' 'MTPQERAAAVYQVRVGDRVSFEHEGLRHVGVINRITKRATVLVEDPKGRPYTNGRRYSTFYVPVPSLSKEIIPDKT' A
#
# COMPACT_ATOMS: atom_id res chain seq x y z
N MET A 1 6.36 -20.58 4.94
CA MET A 1 5.48 -19.44 4.63
C MET A 1 6.34 -18.22 4.35
N THR A 2 6.29 -17.69 3.13
CA THR A 2 6.98 -16.46 2.74
C THR A 2 6.27 -15.23 3.33
N PRO A 3 6.92 -14.05 3.38
CA PRO A 3 6.26 -12.84 3.88
C PRO A 3 5.00 -12.45 3.09
N GLN A 4 5.00 -12.69 1.77
CA GLN A 4 3.84 -12.44 0.91
C GLN A 4 2.68 -13.40 1.21
N GLU A 5 2.97 -14.69 1.37
CA GLU A 5 1.96 -15.69 1.75
C GLU A 5 1.35 -15.37 3.11
N ARG A 6 2.18 -14.97 4.09
CA ARG A 6 1.70 -14.54 5.40
C ARG A 6 0.80 -13.31 5.30
N ALA A 7 1.21 -12.31 4.52
CA ALA A 7 0.41 -11.10 4.33
C ALA A 7 -0.97 -11.40 3.73
N ALA A 8 -1.01 -12.29 2.72
CA ALA A 8 -2.26 -12.71 2.10
C ALA A 8 -3.14 -13.53 3.05
N ALA A 9 -2.56 -14.46 3.81
CA ALA A 9 -3.31 -15.37 4.67
C ALA A 9 -3.82 -14.72 5.96
N VAL A 10 -3.02 -13.85 6.58
CA VAL A 10 -3.30 -13.28 7.91
C VAL A 10 -3.96 -11.92 7.81
N TYR A 11 -3.48 -11.07 6.89
CA TYR A 11 -3.90 -9.68 6.79
C TYR A 11 -4.71 -9.39 5.52
N GLN A 12 -4.95 -10.41 4.68
CA GLN A 12 -5.75 -10.32 3.45
C GLN A 12 -5.28 -9.23 2.46
N VAL A 13 -3.98 -8.88 2.49
CA VAL A 13 -3.37 -7.91 1.59
C VAL A 13 -2.31 -8.55 0.69
N ARG A 14 -2.19 -8.05 -0.54
CA ARG A 14 -1.27 -8.53 -1.57
C ARG A 14 -0.57 -7.36 -2.27
N VAL A 15 0.56 -7.64 -2.93
CA VAL A 15 1.16 -6.66 -3.85
C VAL A 15 0.13 -6.28 -4.92
N GLY A 16 0.00 -4.99 -5.21
CA GLY A 16 -1.01 -4.42 -6.10
C GLY A 16 -2.30 -4.00 -5.40
N ASP A 17 -2.56 -4.43 -4.16
CA ASP A 17 -3.76 -3.99 -3.45
C ASP A 17 -3.69 -2.50 -3.11
N ARG A 18 -4.83 -1.82 -3.28
CA ARG A 18 -5.06 -0.48 -2.74
C ARG A 18 -5.35 -0.61 -1.25
N VAL A 19 -4.63 0.16 -0.45
CA VAL A 19 -4.68 0.10 1.02
C VAL A 19 -4.68 1.50 1.61
N SER A 20 -5.23 1.61 2.81
CA SER A 20 -5.10 2.80 3.65
C SER A 20 -4.36 2.49 4.95
N PHE A 21 -3.70 3.50 5.49
CA PHE A 21 -2.93 3.44 6.74
C PHE A 21 -2.79 4.85 7.33
N GLU A 22 -2.46 4.93 8.62
CA GLU A 22 -2.13 6.20 9.27
C GLU A 22 -0.62 6.43 9.33
N HIS A 23 -0.20 7.66 9.07
CA HIS A 23 1.17 8.12 9.24
C HIS A 23 1.14 9.58 9.67
N GLU A 24 1.87 9.92 10.75
CA GLU A 24 1.90 11.29 11.29
C GLU A 24 0.50 11.89 11.58
N GLY A 25 -0.45 11.05 12.01
CA GLY A 25 -1.83 11.47 12.30
C GLY A 25 -2.69 11.71 11.06
N LEU A 26 -2.17 11.45 9.86
CA LEU A 26 -2.89 11.57 8.60
C LEU A 26 -3.19 10.19 8.01
N ARG A 27 -4.41 10.04 7.49
CA ARG A 27 -4.78 8.86 6.71
C ARG A 27 -4.23 8.99 5.30
N HIS A 28 -3.45 8.01 4.88
CA HIS A 28 -2.94 7.89 3.52
C HIS A 28 -3.59 6.72 2.80
N VAL A 29 -3.70 6.84 1.48
CA VAL A 29 -4.21 5.80 0.59
C VAL A 29 -3.19 5.59 -0.53
N GLY A 30 -2.81 4.34 -0.76
CA GLY A 30 -1.82 4.01 -1.76
C GLY A 30 -1.91 2.57 -2.23
N VAL A 31 -0.94 2.16 -3.04
CA VAL A 31 -0.86 0.81 -3.60
C VAL A 31 0.36 0.09 -3.04
N ILE A 32 0.18 -1.17 -2.63
CA ILE A 32 1.31 -2.00 -2.18
C ILE A 32 2.20 -2.33 -3.38
N ASN A 33 3.45 -1.87 -3.34
CA ASN A 33 4.46 -2.18 -4.35
C ASN A 33 5.30 -3.42 -3.99
N ARG A 34 5.57 -3.64 -2.70
CA ARG A 34 6.38 -4.78 -2.23
C ARG A 34 5.97 -5.19 -0.82
N ILE A 35 6.08 -6.48 -0.50
CA ILE A 35 5.86 -7.01 0.85
C ILE A 35 7.10 -7.79 1.30
N THR A 36 7.67 -7.39 2.43
CA THR A 36 8.70 -8.12 3.18
C THR A 36 8.24 -8.26 4.65
N LYS A 37 9.05 -7.90 5.65
CA LYS A 37 8.57 -7.66 7.03
C LYS A 37 7.66 -6.43 7.12
N ARG A 38 7.91 -5.43 6.27
CA ARG A 38 7.08 -4.23 6.06
C ARG A 38 6.62 -4.20 4.60
N ALA A 39 5.49 -3.56 4.36
CA ALA A 39 5.03 -3.24 3.02
C ALA A 39 5.64 -1.91 2.56
N THR A 40 6.04 -1.85 1.30
CA THR A 40 6.29 -0.59 0.61
C THR A 40 5.00 -0.16 -0.06
N VAL A 41 4.46 0.97 0.36
CA VAL A 41 3.22 1.55 -0.19
C VAL A 41 3.55 2.82 -0.96
N LEU A 42 3.04 2.93 -2.19
CA LEU A 42 3.17 4.10 -3.04
C LEU A 42 1.89 4.93 -2.93
N VAL A 43 2.02 6.16 -2.44
CA VAL A 43 0.92 7.13 -2.32
C VAL A 43 1.12 8.19 -3.39
N GLU A 44 0.09 8.46 -4.18
CA GLU A 44 0.17 9.46 -5.26
C GLU A 44 0.43 10.84 -4.66
N ASP A 45 1.47 11.52 -5.15
CA ASP A 45 1.94 12.80 -4.61
C ASP A 45 2.56 13.63 -5.75
N PRO A 46 2.00 14.81 -6.10
CA PRO A 46 2.54 15.69 -7.13
C PRO A 46 4.00 16.12 -6.89
N LYS A 47 4.46 16.12 -5.63
CA LYS A 47 5.83 16.44 -5.24
C LYS A 47 6.72 15.20 -5.10
N GLY A 48 6.14 14.01 -5.23
CA GLY A 48 6.82 12.72 -5.11
C GLY A 48 7.84 12.44 -6.22
N ARG A 49 8.45 11.26 -6.16
CA ARG A 49 9.38 10.80 -7.20
C ARG A 49 8.59 10.38 -8.45
N PRO A 50 9.04 10.73 -9.67
CA PRO A 50 8.42 10.24 -10.90
C PRO A 50 8.66 8.74 -11.08
N TYR A 51 7.63 8.04 -11.54
CA TYR A 51 7.68 6.63 -11.91
C TYR A 51 7.42 6.47 -13.42
N THR A 52 7.73 5.29 -13.94
CA THR A 52 7.64 4.98 -15.38
C THR A 52 6.23 5.08 -15.96
N ASN A 53 5.20 5.08 -15.10
CA ASN A 53 3.80 5.28 -15.49
C ASN A 53 3.40 6.77 -15.64
N GLY A 54 4.35 7.69 -15.56
CA GLY A 54 4.12 9.14 -15.68
C GLY A 54 3.54 9.79 -14.42
N ARG A 55 3.25 9.00 -13.37
CA ARG A 55 2.76 9.52 -12.08
C ARG A 55 3.90 9.70 -11.10
N ARG A 56 3.62 10.47 -10.05
CA ARG A 56 4.57 10.76 -8.98
C ARG A 56 4.07 10.19 -7.66
N TYR A 57 4.97 9.59 -6.90
CA TYR A 57 4.62 8.90 -5.66
C TYR A 57 5.58 9.24 -4.53
N SER A 58 5.02 9.29 -3.33
CA SER A 58 5.74 9.22 -2.07
C SER A 58 5.73 7.78 -1.55
N THR A 59 6.88 7.32 -1.08
CA THR A 59 7.11 5.93 -0.68
C THR A 59 7.05 5.79 0.84
N PHE A 60 6.17 4.92 1.32
CA PHE A 60 6.01 4.64 2.74
C PHE A 60 6.39 3.20 3.07
N TYR A 61 7.07 3.01 4.20
CA TYR A 61 7.42 1.68 4.74
C TYR A 61 6.52 1.36 5.94
N VAL A 62 5.42 0.68 5.67
CA VAL A 62 4.33 0.48 6.64
C VAL A 62 4.35 -0.95 7.18
N PRO A 63 4.16 -1.16 8.50
CA PRO A 63 3.94 -2.52 9.03
C PRO A 63 2.72 -3.15 8.35
N VAL A 64 2.83 -4.39 7.88
CA VAL A 64 1.69 -5.09 7.25
C VAL A 64 0.44 -5.12 8.15
N PRO A 65 0.53 -5.31 9.48
CA PRO A 65 -0.64 -5.27 10.36
C PRO A 65 -1.35 -3.91 10.44
N SER A 66 -0.70 -2.82 10.01
CA SER A 66 -1.27 -1.46 10.02
C SER A 66 -1.97 -1.09 8.72
N LEU A 67 -2.05 -2.01 7.75
CA LEU A 67 -2.72 -1.80 6.48
C LEU A 67 -4.18 -2.25 6.55
N SER A 68 -5.07 -1.46 5.96
CA SER A 68 -6.46 -1.84 5.72
C SER A 68 -6.74 -1.81 4.23
N LYS A 69 -7.28 -2.91 3.69
CA LYS A 69 -7.62 -3.00 2.26
C LYS A 69 -8.75 -2.04 1.92
N GLU A 70 -8.57 -1.25 0.87
CA GLU A 70 -9.60 -0.34 0.38
C GLU A 70 -10.42 -1.07 -0.68
N ILE A 71 -11.66 -1.43 -0.33
CA ILE A 71 -12.63 -1.98 -1.27
C ILE A 71 -13.22 -0.79 -2.02
N ILE A 72 -12.83 -0.58 -3.26
CA ILE A 72 -13.58 0.32 -4.14
C ILE A 72 -14.86 -0.44 -4.49
N PRO A 73 -16.05 0.01 -4.06
CA PRO A 73 -17.28 -0.64 -4.48
C PRO A 73 -17.33 -0.60 -6.00
N ASP A 74 -17.56 -1.77 -6.59
CA ASP A 74 -17.71 -1.92 -8.04
C ASP A 74 -18.74 -0.89 -8.49
N LYS A 75 -18.31 0.01 -9.37
CA LYS A 75 -19.15 1.11 -9.85
C LYS A 75 -20.21 0.47 -10.75
N THR A 76 -21.37 0.14 -10.17
CA THR A 76 -22.56 -0.34 -10.89
C THR A 76 -22.96 0.65 -11.98
#